data_AF-A0A2R6ALI4-F1
#
_entry.id   AF-A0A2R6ALI4-F1
#
_cell.length_a   1.000
_cell.length_b   1.000
_cell.length_c   1.000
_cell.angle_alpha   90.00
_cell.angle_beta   90.00
_cell.angle_gamma   90.00
#
_symmetry.space_group_name_H-M   'P 1'
#
loop_
_entity.id
_entity.type
_entity.pdbx_description
1 polymer ?
#
loop_
_entity_poly.entity_id
_entity_poly.type
_entity_poly.pdbx_seq_one_letter_code
_entity_poly.pdbx_strand_id
1 'polypeptide(L)'
;MSQTLTTLGDRMLGVVSSSRRFIRIGLGALWVIDGALQLQPAMFTPSFPVNVVGPALQSLPNPIYGYSLSILQTYIIPHISAWNILFAFLQLLIGALILSNRHTLRALGLALSLVWSGFLWVFGEGLGGIYASTMGGGVFPGTPSLLNGFPGAALLYAWLSIILLLPE
;
A
#
# COMPACT_ATOMS: atom_id res chain seq x y z
N MET A 1 24.60 29.22 -27.00
CA MET A 1 23.85 27.94 -27.18
C MET A 1 24.31 26.86 -26.20
N SER A 2 25.62 26.61 -26.05
CA SER A 2 26.16 25.63 -25.06
C SER A 2 25.84 25.96 -23.59
N GLN A 3 26.05 27.19 -23.12
CA GLN A 3 25.78 27.59 -21.73
C GLN A 3 24.29 27.57 -21.34
N THR A 4 23.39 27.72 -22.31
CA THR A 4 21.94 27.67 -22.11
C THR A 4 21.46 26.22 -21.93
N LEU A 5 22.08 25.28 -22.65
CA LEU A 5 21.78 23.85 -22.53
C LEU A 5 22.29 23.27 -21.21
N THR A 6 23.46 23.71 -20.72
CA THR A 6 24.00 23.27 -19.42
C THR A 6 23.14 23.77 -18.24
N THR A 7 22.74 25.04 -18.26
CA THR A 7 21.88 25.62 -17.21
C THR A 7 20.47 25.03 -17.19
N LEU A 8 19.93 24.61 -18.34
CA LEU A 8 18.67 23.85 -18.40
C LEU A 8 18.83 22.45 -17.81
N GLY A 9 19.94 21.76 -18.09
CA GLY A 9 20.25 20.43 -17.53
C GLY A 9 20.32 20.42 -16.01
N ASP A 10 21.08 21.35 -15.42
CA ASP A 10 21.26 21.44 -13.96
C ASP A 10 19.94 21.71 -13.23
N ARG A 11 19.06 22.54 -13.81
CA ARG A 11 17.73 22.80 -13.26
C ARG A 11 16.85 21.56 -13.28
N MET A 12 16.86 20.79 -14.36
CA MET A 12 16.07 19.56 -14.47
C MET A 12 16.51 18.51 -13.45
N LEU A 13 17.82 18.31 -13.29
CA LEU A 13 18.37 17.39 -12.27
C LEU A 13 18.00 17.84 -10.84
N GLY A 14 18.04 19.14 -10.57
CA GLY A 14 17.58 19.71 -9.29
C GLY A 14 16.10 19.47 -9.00
N VAL A 15 15.23 19.57 -10.01
CA VAL A 15 13.79 19.31 -9.88
C VAL A 15 13.50 17.82 -9.67
N VAL A 16 14.15 16.93 -10.42
CA VAL A 16 13.98 15.47 -10.30
C VAL A 16 14.39 15.00 -8.90
N SER A 17 15.59 15.38 -8.44
CA SER A 17 16.09 15.01 -7.12
C SER A 17 15.19 15.54 -5.98
N SER A 18 14.69 16.77 -6.11
CA SER A 18 13.74 17.35 -5.14
C SER A 18 12.40 16.61 -5.13
N SER A 19 11.88 16.25 -6.30
CA SER A 19 10.62 15.51 -6.46
C SER A 19 10.72 14.10 -5.88
N ARG A 20 11.81 13.38 -6.18
CA ARG A 20 12.05 12.04 -5.61
C ARG A 20 12.19 12.08 -4.10
N ARG A 21 12.86 13.11 -3.55
CA ARG A 21 12.94 13.32 -2.11
C ARG A 21 11.56 13.54 -1.49
N PHE A 22 10.71 14.36 -2.12
CA PHE A 22 9.35 14.61 -1.67
C PHE A 22 8.51 13.33 -1.68
N ILE A 23 8.50 12.59 -2.79
CA ILE A 23 7.77 11.32 -2.93
C ILE A 23 8.22 10.31 -1.88
N ARG A 24 9.53 10.19 -1.64
CA ARG A 24 10.08 9.31 -0.59
C ARG A 24 9.58 9.68 0.79
N ILE A 25 9.64 10.96 1.15
CA ILE A 25 9.20 11.42 2.47
C ILE A 25 7.69 11.20 2.62
N GLY A 26 6.91 11.50 1.58
CA GLY A 26 5.48 11.24 1.54
C GLY A 26 5.14 9.76 1.74
N LEU A 27 5.76 8.86 0.98
CA LEU A 27 5.56 7.42 1.10
C LEU A 27 5.96 6.90 2.50
N GLY A 28 7.11 7.32 3.02
CA GLY A 28 7.54 6.94 4.36
C GLY A 28 6.59 7.43 5.45
N ALA A 29 6.13 8.68 5.36
CA ALA A 29 5.15 9.25 6.28
C ALA A 29 3.80 8.52 6.21
N LEU A 30 3.34 8.19 5.01
CA LEU A 30 2.11 7.43 4.78
C LEU A 30 2.17 6.06 5.46
N TRP A 31 3.29 5.33 5.35
CA TRP A 31 3.47 4.06 6.08
C TRP A 31 3.45 4.22 7.60
N VAL A 32 4.07 5.29 8.12
CA VAL A 32 4.04 5.57 9.56
C VAL A 32 2.61 5.88 10.03
N ILE A 33 1.88 6.71 9.27
CA ILE A 33 0.49 7.04 9.56
C ILE A 33 -0.37 5.79 9.51
N ASP A 34 -0.22 4.95 8.48
CA ASP A 34 -0.96 3.71 8.31
C ASP A 34 -0.74 2.76 9.52
N GLY A 35 0.53 2.55 9.90
CA GLY A 35 0.87 1.77 11.09
C GLY A 35 0.32 2.34 12.40
N ALA A 36 0.26 3.67 12.53
CA ALA A 36 -0.35 4.31 13.69
C ALA A 36 -1.88 4.17 13.70
N LEU A 37 -2.55 4.26 12.54
CA LEU A 37 -4.00 4.04 12.41
C LEU A 37 -4.36 2.58 12.74
N GLN A 38 -3.46 1.65 12.41
CA GLN A 38 -3.61 0.24 12.77
C GLN A 38 -3.65 0.03 14.29
N LEU A 39 -3.04 0.91 15.08
CA LEU A 39 -3.08 0.85 16.56
C LEU A 39 -4.36 1.41 17.19
N GLN A 40 -5.34 1.85 16.40
CA GLN A 40 -6.63 2.28 16.94
C GLN A 40 -7.37 1.13 17.64
N PRO A 41 -8.07 1.37 18.76
CA PRO A 41 -8.80 0.33 19.49
C PRO A 41 -9.78 -0.48 18.61
N ALA A 42 -10.44 0.16 17.64
CA ALA A 42 -11.37 -0.49 16.73
C ALA A 42 -10.71 -1.61 15.88
N MET A 43 -9.44 -1.45 15.52
CA MET A 43 -8.68 -2.41 14.69
C MET A 43 -8.37 -3.72 15.41
N PHE A 44 -8.45 -3.73 16.75
CA PHE A 44 -8.26 -4.91 17.59
C PHE A 44 -9.54 -5.73 17.78
N THR A 45 -10.64 -5.32 17.15
CA THR A 45 -11.92 -6.03 17.26
C THR A 45 -12.16 -6.88 16.02
N PRO A 46 -12.88 -8.02 16.13
CA PRO A 46 -13.32 -8.81 14.98
C PRO A 46 -14.12 -8.01 13.94
N SER A 47 -14.72 -6.88 14.34
CA SER A 47 -15.49 -6.02 13.43
C SER A 47 -14.63 -5.42 12.31
N PHE A 48 -13.34 -5.19 12.53
CA PHE A 48 -12.44 -4.65 11.51
C PHE A 48 -12.29 -5.61 10.31
N PRO A 49 -11.75 -6.84 10.47
CA PRO A 49 -11.60 -7.76 9.34
C PRO A 49 -12.94 -8.14 8.71
N VAL A 50 -14.03 -8.20 9.49
CA VAL A 50 -15.36 -8.52 8.98
C VAL A 50 -15.93 -7.40 8.10
N ASN A 51 -15.77 -6.13 8.49
CA ASN A 51 -16.40 -5.01 7.81
C ASN A 51 -15.51 -4.33 6.76
N VAL A 52 -14.19 -4.56 6.81
CA VAL A 52 -13.23 -3.93 5.90
C VAL A 52 -12.66 -4.96 4.93
N VAL A 53 -12.00 -5.99 5.45
CA VAL A 53 -11.31 -7.01 4.62
C VAL A 53 -12.31 -7.94 3.95
N GLY A 54 -13.34 -8.40 4.67
CA GLY A 54 -14.37 -9.30 4.13
C GLY A 54 -15.03 -8.79 2.84
N PRO A 55 -15.59 -7.56 2.81
CA PRO A 55 -16.15 -6.97 1.60
C PRO A 55 -15.12 -6.77 0.49
N ALA A 56 -13.89 -6.38 0.82
CA ALA A 56 -12.83 -6.24 -0.18
C ALA A 56 -12.52 -7.58 -0.87
N LEU A 57 -12.49 -8.69 -0.14
CA LEU A 57 -12.23 -10.00 -0.72
C LEU A 57 -13.33 -10.46 -1.70
N GLN A 58 -14.56 -9.94 -1.59
CA GLN A 58 -15.67 -10.35 -2.48
C GLN A 58 -15.44 -10.00 -3.95
N SER A 59 -14.56 -9.03 -4.24
CA SER A 59 -14.18 -8.75 -5.62
C SER A 59 -13.27 -9.82 -6.22
N LEU A 60 -12.64 -10.68 -5.42
CA LEU A 60 -11.69 -11.68 -5.94
C LEU A 60 -12.40 -12.80 -6.72
N PRO A 61 -11.77 -13.33 -7.78
CA PRO A 61 -12.28 -14.51 -8.45
C PRO A 61 -12.13 -15.78 -7.62
N ASN A 62 -13.07 -16.73 -7.81
CA ASN A 62 -12.88 -18.09 -7.32
C ASN A 62 -11.78 -18.79 -8.14
N PRO A 63 -10.90 -19.61 -7.51
CA PRO A 63 -10.95 -20.09 -6.13
C PRO A 63 -10.27 -19.18 -5.08
N ILE A 64 -9.64 -18.07 -5.51
CA ILE A 64 -8.86 -17.19 -4.62
C ILE A 64 -9.73 -16.61 -3.51
N TYR A 65 -10.93 -16.13 -3.85
CA TYR A 65 -11.90 -15.65 -2.86
C TYR A 65 -12.16 -16.66 -1.74
N GLY A 66 -12.52 -17.91 -2.09
CA GLY A 66 -12.80 -18.95 -1.10
C GLY A 66 -11.61 -19.28 -0.20
N TYR A 67 -10.40 -19.31 -0.75
CA TYR A 67 -9.18 -19.53 0.02
C TYR A 67 -8.85 -18.35 0.95
N SER A 68 -8.95 -17.11 0.46
CA SER A 68 -8.71 -15.92 1.28
C SER A 68 -9.74 -15.79 2.40
N LEU A 69 -11.00 -16.10 2.13
CA LEU A 69 -12.06 -16.07 3.13
C LEU A 69 -11.85 -17.13 4.22
N SER A 70 -11.42 -18.34 3.85
CA SER A 70 -11.15 -19.40 4.84
C SER A 70 -9.98 -19.03 5.75
N ILE A 71 -8.93 -18.39 5.22
CA ILE A 71 -7.82 -17.85 6.02
C ILE A 71 -8.33 -16.77 6.98
N LEU A 72 -9.12 -15.82 6.47
CA LEU A 72 -9.66 -14.71 7.25
C LEU A 72 -10.47 -15.23 8.46
N GLN A 73 -11.36 -16.20 8.21
CA GLN A 73 -12.23 -16.78 9.24
C GLN A 73 -11.48 -17.67 10.24
N THR A 74 -10.53 -18.48 9.76
CA THR A 74 -9.88 -19.51 10.59
C THR A 74 -8.69 -18.96 11.37
N TYR A 75 -7.92 -18.03 10.80
CA TYR A 75 -6.63 -17.61 11.35
C TYR A 75 -6.56 -16.12 11.72
N ILE A 76 -7.23 -15.25 10.97
CA ILE A 76 -7.10 -13.80 11.18
C ILE A 76 -8.08 -13.32 12.25
N ILE A 77 -9.39 -13.57 12.08
CA ILE A 77 -10.43 -13.09 13.00
C ILE A 77 -10.18 -13.55 14.46
N PRO A 78 -9.88 -14.84 14.75
CA PRO A 78 -9.69 -15.30 16.13
C PRO A 78 -8.46 -14.70 16.81
N HIS A 79 -7.47 -14.25 16.03
CA HIS A 79 -6.19 -13.74 16.52
C HIS A 79 -5.94 -12.30 16.07
N ILE A 80 -7.01 -11.53 15.85
CA ILE A 80 -6.92 -10.21 15.21
C ILE A 80 -5.94 -9.29 15.92
N SER A 81 -5.91 -9.28 17.26
CA SER A 81 -4.98 -8.46 18.03
C SER A 81 -3.51 -8.74 17.71
N ALA A 82 -3.14 -10.02 17.56
CA ALA A 82 -1.76 -10.40 17.25
C ALA A 82 -1.37 -9.99 15.83
N TRP A 83 -2.25 -10.25 14.85
CA TRP A 83 -2.04 -9.84 13.46
C TRP A 83 -1.97 -8.33 13.32
N ASN A 84 -2.85 -7.62 14.02
CA ASN A 84 -2.92 -6.16 14.00
C ASN A 84 -1.64 -5.51 14.55
N ILE A 85 -1.08 -6.05 15.63
CA ILE A 85 0.22 -5.61 16.17
C ILE A 85 1.34 -5.87 15.16
N LEU A 86 1.36 -7.05 14.55
CA LEU A 86 2.38 -7.40 13.55
C LEU A 86 2.31 -6.45 12.35
N PHE A 87 1.11 -6.16 11.86
CA PHE A 87 0.90 -5.27 10.71
C PHE A 87 1.30 -3.84 11.05
N ALA A 88 0.84 -3.32 12.20
CA ALA A 88 1.24 -2.01 12.71
C ALA A 88 2.76 -1.89 12.82
N PHE A 89 3.42 -2.88 13.43
CA PHE A 89 4.88 -2.90 13.57
C PHE A 89 5.58 -2.88 12.21
N LEU A 90 5.14 -3.72 11.27
CA LEU A 90 5.73 -3.81 9.94
C LEU A 90 5.56 -2.49 9.17
N GLN A 91 4.37 -1.88 9.21
CA GLN A 91 4.08 -0.59 8.57
C GLN A 91 4.96 0.53 9.16
N LEU A 92 5.06 0.62 10.49
CA LEU A 92 5.92 1.58 11.16
C LEU A 92 7.40 1.37 10.82
N LEU A 93 7.86 0.11 10.79
CA LEU A 93 9.23 -0.24 10.42
C LEU A 93 9.55 0.15 8.98
N ILE A 94 8.67 -0.16 8.03
CA ILE A 94 8.81 0.22 6.62
C ILE A 94 8.92 1.74 6.51
N GLY A 95 8.02 2.48 7.14
CA GLY A 95 8.04 3.95 7.15
C GLY A 95 9.34 4.52 7.72
N ALA A 96 9.79 4.01 8.87
CA ALA A 96 11.04 4.42 9.50
C ALA A 96 12.28 4.13 8.63
N LEU A 97 12.31 2.96 7.97
CA LEU A 97 13.41 2.60 7.06
C LEU A 97 13.47 3.52 5.84
N ILE A 98 12.32 3.83 5.22
CA ILE A 98 12.24 4.75 4.06
C ILE A 98 12.70 6.16 4.43
N LEU A 99 12.32 6.63 5.63
CA LEU A 99 12.70 7.95 6.15
C LEU A 99 14.16 8.04 6.62
N SER A 100 14.86 6.91 6.67
CA SER A 100 16.27 6.88 7.08
C SER A 100 17.17 7.66 6.12
N ASN A 101 18.18 8.32 6.70
CA ASN A 101 19.25 8.98 5.93
C ASN A 101 20.25 7.97 5.34
N ARG A 102 20.26 6.72 5.81
CA ARG A 102 21.18 5.69 5.31
C ARG A 102 20.63 5.06 4.03
N HIS A 103 21.43 5.07 2.96
CA HIS A 103 21.04 4.53 1.65
C HIS A 103 20.56 3.08 1.71
N THR A 104 21.30 2.23 2.42
CA THR A 104 20.99 0.78 2.55
C THR A 104 19.66 0.54 3.26
N LEU A 105 19.41 1.24 4.37
CA LEU A 105 18.15 1.13 5.11
C LEU A 105 16.97 1.66 4.28
N ARG A 106 17.17 2.77 3.57
CA ARG A 106 16.18 3.31 2.64
C ARG A 106 15.82 2.30 1.54
N ALA A 107 16.81 1.71 0.90
CA ALA A 107 16.58 0.73 -0.16
C ALA A 107 15.84 -0.51 0.37
N LEU A 108 16.21 -0.99 1.56
CA LEU A 108 15.50 -2.07 2.25
C LEU A 108 14.04 -1.70 2.55
N GLY A 109 13.80 -0.49 3.08
CA GLY A 109 12.46 0.01 3.37
C GLY A 109 11.58 0.09 2.11
N LEU A 110 12.14 0.55 0.98
CA LEU A 110 11.43 0.59 -0.30
C LEU A 110 11.13 -0.81 -0.85
N ALA A 111 12.07 -1.76 -0.72
CA ALA A 111 11.84 -3.14 -1.12
C ALA A 111 10.75 -3.81 -0.27
N LEU A 112 10.80 -3.62 1.05
CA LEU A 112 9.76 -4.10 1.97
C LEU A 112 8.41 -3.44 1.66
N SER A 113 8.39 -2.13 1.40
CA SER A 113 7.20 -1.39 0.97
C SER A 113 6.60 -1.99 -0.29
N LEU A 114 7.41 -2.30 -1.31
CA LEU A 114 6.92 -2.92 -2.55
C LEU A 114 6.26 -4.28 -2.28
N VAL A 115 6.95 -5.17 -1.55
CA VAL A 115 6.43 -6.52 -1.25
C VAL A 115 5.18 -6.45 -0.39
N TRP A 116 5.20 -5.63 0.66
CA TRP A 116 4.09 -5.49 1.60
C TRP A 116 2.87 -4.84 0.94
N SER A 117 3.09 -3.81 0.12
CA SER A 117 2.03 -3.21 -0.71
C SER A 117 1.37 -4.22 -1.62
N GLY A 118 2.16 -5.06 -2.31
CA GLY A 118 1.62 -6.13 -3.15
C GLY A 118 0.78 -7.13 -2.35
N PHE A 119 1.24 -7.51 -1.16
CA PHE A 119 0.49 -8.38 -0.26
C PHE A 119 -0.84 -7.76 0.17
N LEU A 120 -0.83 -6.51 0.65
CA LEU A 120 -2.05 -5.79 1.05
C LEU A 120 -3.00 -5.57 -0.13
N TRP A 121 -2.47 -5.26 -1.31
CA TRP A 121 -3.29 -5.06 -2.50
C TRP A 121 -4.09 -6.31 -2.88
N VAL A 122 -3.48 -7.50 -2.77
CA VAL A 122 -4.15 -8.78 -3.06
C VAL A 122 -5.11 -9.18 -1.94
N PHE A 123 -4.63 -9.23 -0.70
CA PHE A 123 -5.36 -9.88 0.41
C PHE A 123 -6.11 -8.91 1.33
N GLY A 124 -5.72 -7.63 1.35
CA GLY A 124 -6.41 -6.58 2.11
C GLY A 124 -7.40 -5.79 1.25
N GLU A 125 -7.05 -5.53 -0.02
CA GLU A 125 -7.83 -4.69 -0.94
C GLU A 125 -8.52 -5.47 -2.07
N GLY A 126 -8.37 -6.79 -2.13
CA GLY A 126 -9.09 -7.63 -3.10
C GLY A 126 -8.75 -7.33 -4.57
N LEU A 127 -7.46 -7.05 -4.86
CA LEU A 127 -6.98 -6.55 -6.16
C LEU A 127 -7.63 -5.21 -6.55
N GLY A 128 -7.92 -4.38 -5.55
CA GLY A 128 -8.50 -3.05 -5.74
C GLY A 128 -9.89 -3.04 -6.37
N GLY A 129 -10.61 -4.17 -6.30
CA GLY A 129 -11.93 -4.28 -6.91
C GLY A 129 -11.93 -4.43 -8.45
N ILE A 130 -10.80 -4.71 -9.10
CA ILE A 130 -10.72 -4.80 -10.57
C ILE A 130 -11.68 -5.85 -11.15
N TYR A 131 -11.90 -6.94 -10.43
CA TYR A 131 -12.77 -8.05 -10.85
C TYR A 131 -14.23 -7.87 -10.40
N ALA A 132 -14.54 -6.81 -9.65
CA ALA A 132 -15.88 -6.53 -9.14
C ALA A 132 -16.91 -6.29 -10.27
N SER A 133 -16.48 -5.75 -11.41
CA SER A 133 -17.36 -5.49 -12.57
C SER A 133 -17.62 -6.73 -13.44
N THR A 134 -16.80 -7.77 -13.32
CA THR A 134 -16.85 -8.98 -14.18
C THR A 134 -17.71 -10.10 -13.58
N MET A 135 -18.04 -10.01 -12.29
CA MET A 135 -18.89 -10.96 -11.56
C MET A 135 -20.36 -10.51 -11.60
N GLY A 136 -21.07 -10.88 -12.66
CA GLY A 136 -22.48 -10.52 -12.85
C GLY A 136 -23.37 -10.90 -11.66
N GLY A 137 -24.07 -9.91 -11.09
CA GLY A 137 -25.19 -10.11 -10.16
C GLY A 137 -25.19 -9.22 -8.92
N GLY A 138 -24.07 -8.59 -8.55
CA GLY A 138 -23.97 -7.68 -7.41
C GLY A 138 -23.57 -6.28 -7.83
N VAL A 139 -24.50 -5.33 -7.74
CA VAL A 139 -24.18 -3.90 -7.81
C VAL A 139 -23.37 -3.55 -6.55
N PHE A 140 -22.04 -3.42 -6.68
CA PHE A 140 -21.32 -2.59 -5.71
C PHE A 140 -21.83 -1.15 -5.91
N PRO A 141 -22.27 -0.44 -4.85
CA PRO A 141 -22.65 0.95 -5.00
C PRO A 141 -21.40 1.78 -5.31
N GLY A 142 -21.22 2.12 -6.59
CA GLY A 142 -20.21 3.04 -7.08
C GLY A 142 -19.50 2.56 -8.34
N THR A 143 -19.44 3.44 -9.35
CA THR A 143 -18.49 3.32 -10.45
C THR A 143 -17.06 3.27 -9.87
N PRO A 144 -16.16 2.40 -10.38
CA PRO A 144 -14.74 2.45 -10.04
C PRO A 144 -14.24 3.90 -10.20
N SER A 145 -13.75 4.49 -9.12
CA SER A 145 -13.25 5.87 -9.12
C SER A 145 -12.07 6.01 -8.17
N LEU A 146 -11.13 6.89 -8.52
CA LEU A 146 -9.99 7.23 -7.66
C LEU A 146 -10.45 7.76 -6.29
N LEU A 147 -11.60 8.44 -6.24
CA LEU A 147 -12.19 8.97 -5.00
C LEU A 147 -12.59 7.87 -4.02
N ASN A 148 -13.02 6.71 -4.55
CA ASN A 148 -13.39 5.55 -3.75
C ASN A 148 -12.18 4.61 -3.50
N GLY A 149 -10.98 5.05 -3.84
CA GLY A 149 -9.75 4.28 -3.66
C GLY A 149 -9.52 3.20 -4.71
N PHE A 150 -10.20 3.20 -5.86
CA PHE A 150 -9.87 2.29 -6.98
C PHE A 150 -8.58 2.75 -7.68
N PRO A 151 -7.65 1.87 -8.09
CA PRO A 151 -7.65 0.40 -7.95
C PRO A 151 -6.86 -0.08 -6.71
N GLY A 152 -6.98 0.59 -5.57
CA GLY A 152 -6.29 0.26 -4.32
C GLY A 152 -5.16 1.23 -3.99
N ALA A 153 -5.08 1.66 -2.72
CA ALA A 153 -4.02 2.56 -2.26
C ALA A 153 -2.68 1.83 -2.15
N ALA A 154 -2.70 0.55 -1.78
CA ALA A 154 -1.50 -0.27 -1.72
C ALA A 154 -0.83 -0.37 -3.10
N LEU A 155 -1.59 -0.43 -4.19
CA LEU A 155 -1.01 -0.43 -5.54
C LEU A 155 -0.18 0.84 -5.81
N LEU A 156 -0.67 2.01 -5.38
CA LEU A 156 0.09 3.26 -5.49
C LEU A 156 1.41 3.17 -4.71
N TYR A 157 1.41 2.61 -3.50
CA TYR A 157 2.61 2.50 -2.68
C TYR A 157 3.64 1.57 -3.33
N ALA A 158 3.19 0.47 -3.95
CA ALA A 158 4.04 -0.41 -4.76
C ALA A 158 4.68 0.35 -5.93
N TRP A 159 3.89 1.11 -6.70
CA TRP A 159 4.38 1.92 -7.81
C TRP A 159 5.40 2.97 -7.38
N LEU A 160 5.11 3.73 -6.32
CA LEU A 160 6.05 4.71 -5.78
C LEU A 160 7.35 4.04 -5.30
N SER A 161 7.27 2.85 -4.72
CA SER A 161 8.44 2.08 -4.31
C SER A 161 9.31 1.67 -5.50
N ILE A 162 8.70 1.21 -6.60
CA ILE A 162 9.41 0.87 -7.84
C ILE A 162 10.14 2.10 -8.39
N ILE A 163 9.41 3.22 -8.56
CA ILE A 163 9.99 4.46 -9.10
C ILE A 163 11.18 4.90 -8.25
N LEU A 164 11.06 4.85 -6.92
CA LEU A 164 12.11 5.27 -6.00
C LEU A 164 13.31 4.32 -5.94
N LEU A 165 13.13 3.03 -6.25
CA LEU A 165 14.19 2.02 -6.32
C LEU A 165 15.01 2.11 -7.62
N LEU A 166 14.40 2.57 -8.72
CA LEU A 166 15.11 2.74 -9.99
C LEU A 166 16.19 3.83 -9.87
N PRO A 167 17.40 3.63 -10.42
CA PRO A 167 18.43 4.66 -10.48
C PRO A 167 17.98 5.87 -11.30
N GLU A 168 18.62 7.02 -11.07
CA GLU A 168 18.47 8.21 -11.94
C GLU A 168 19.24 8.06 -13.25
#